data_AF-A0A2G3E6A9-F1
#
_entry.id   AF-A0A2G3E6A9-F1
#
_cell.length_a   1.000
_cell.length_b   1.000
_cell.length_c   1.000
_cell.angle_alpha   90.00
_cell.angle_beta   90.00
_cell.angle_gamma   90.00
#
_symmetry.space_group_name_H-M   'P 1'
#
loop_
_entity.id
_entity.type
_entity.pdbx_description
1 polymer ?
#
loop_
_entity_poly.entity_id
_entity_poly.type
_entity_poly.pdbx_seq_one_letter_code
_entity_poly.pdbx_strand_id
1 'polypeptide(L)'
;MSEKMIFNGGQRRIYKEGEIPPVYERLPYDRCEVLTDIAPLEFHQKFKEADLVTTVDVTELVLGVNAEMIDWWWGNLEKGYHLWAPGEHYGFEWIVPPCEVGYEGSVEASYEFDPVHPMVITRVGMEKYPYTTCYEHCWIAQGHLGPAQTTLVHMYEDTEGGILWRTVQIMEEKDLRTLKEQNICMPDTTSHLQYESGRLRYFLPQLYELWKDHPDPYQNVHFDLRVTKTEDGTFRHISDNIIKNH
;
A
#
# COMPACT_ATOMS: atom_id res chain seq x y z
N MET A 1 21.22 -2.11 -26.89
CA MET A 1 20.27 -1.69 -25.85
C MET A 1 21.12 -1.30 -24.66
N SER A 2 21.17 -0.02 -24.30
CA SER A 2 21.89 0.38 -23.08
C SER A 2 21.15 -0.21 -21.89
N GLU A 3 21.82 -0.98 -21.04
CA GLU A 3 21.30 -1.37 -19.74
C GLU A 3 20.89 -0.11 -19.00
N LYS A 4 19.59 0.01 -18.73
CA LYS A 4 19.02 1.15 -18.03
C LYS A 4 19.47 1.01 -16.57
N MET A 5 20.35 1.91 -16.13
CA MET A 5 20.81 1.94 -14.74
C MET A 5 19.71 2.54 -13.88
N ILE A 6 18.97 1.69 -13.17
CA ILE A 6 17.99 2.10 -12.17
C ILE A 6 18.73 2.17 -10.83
N PHE A 7 18.86 3.37 -10.28
CA PHE A 7 19.41 3.54 -8.94
C PHE A 7 18.34 3.12 -7.93
N ASN A 8 18.53 1.98 -7.25
CA ASN A 8 17.72 1.63 -6.09
C ASN A 8 18.26 2.39 -4.86
N GLY A 9 17.38 3.16 -4.20
CA GLY A 9 17.77 4.07 -3.11
C GLY A 9 18.11 3.40 -1.78
N GLY A 10 18.02 2.07 -1.68
CA GLY A 10 18.19 1.34 -0.42
C GLY A 10 19.40 0.40 -0.43
N GLN A 11 20.33 0.62 0.51
CA GLN A 11 21.24 -0.46 0.91
C GLN A 11 20.46 -1.44 1.78
N ARG A 12 20.42 -2.72 1.39
CA ARG A 12 19.86 -3.80 2.22
C ARG A 12 20.84 -4.95 2.34
N ARG A 13 20.72 -5.72 3.42
CA ARG A 13 21.36 -7.03 3.51
C ARG A 13 20.65 -7.97 2.55
N ILE A 14 21.42 -8.64 1.70
CA ILE A 14 20.92 -9.74 0.88
C ILE A 14 21.03 -11.01 1.72
N TYR A 15 19.88 -11.57 2.08
CA TYR A 15 19.78 -12.82 2.84
C TYR A 15 19.82 -14.01 1.87
N LYS A 16 20.37 -15.14 2.33
CA LYS A 16 20.38 -16.40 1.59
C LYS A 16 19.25 -17.31 2.04
N GLU A 17 18.87 -18.24 1.17
CA GLU A 17 17.92 -19.30 1.50
C GLU A 17 18.32 -20.04 2.78
N GLY A 18 17.38 -20.19 3.72
CA GLY A 18 17.61 -20.84 5.02
C GLY A 18 18.46 -20.05 6.01
N GLU A 19 18.89 -18.83 5.68
CA GLU A 19 19.54 -17.92 6.63
C GLU A 19 18.51 -17.41 7.64
N ILE A 20 18.85 -17.46 8.93
CA ILE A 20 18.01 -16.90 9.98
C ILE A 20 18.34 -15.41 10.10
N PRO A 21 17.41 -14.49 9.75
CA PRO A 21 17.67 -13.07 9.88
C PRO A 21 17.83 -12.69 11.36
N PRO A 22 18.69 -11.69 11.68
CA PRO A 22 18.71 -11.12 13.01
C PRO A 22 17.36 -10.46 13.28
N VAL A 23 16.80 -10.72 14.46
CA VAL A 23 15.56 -10.08 14.91
C VAL A 23 15.92 -8.72 15.51
N TYR A 24 15.32 -7.67 14.98
CA TYR A 24 15.37 -6.33 15.57
C TYR A 24 14.03 -6.01 16.19
N GLU A 25 14.04 -5.41 17.38
CA GLU A 25 12.81 -5.00 18.04
C GLU A 25 12.13 -3.84 17.28
N ARG A 26 10.80 -3.82 17.32
CA ARG A 26 10.02 -2.67 16.85
C ARG A 26 10.46 -1.43 17.61
N LEU A 27 10.55 -0.31 16.90
CA LEU A 27 10.72 0.98 17.56
C LEU A 27 9.44 1.33 18.34
N PRO A 28 9.54 2.13 19.41
CA PRO A 28 8.36 2.69 20.07
C PRO A 28 7.46 3.43 19.06
N TYR A 29 6.15 3.25 19.21
CA TYR A 29 5.14 3.91 18.40
C TYR A 29 3.85 4.07 19.22
N ASP A 30 3.02 5.03 18.82
CA ASP A 30 1.67 5.18 19.35
C ASP A 30 0.72 4.38 18.47
N ARG A 31 -0.10 3.52 19.07
CA ARG A 31 -1.14 2.82 18.32
C ARG A 31 -2.20 3.82 17.86
N CYS A 32 -2.59 3.71 16.60
CA CYS A 32 -3.75 4.43 16.09
C CYS A 32 -5.02 3.95 16.79
N GLU A 33 -5.97 4.87 16.95
CA GLU A 33 -7.31 4.52 17.43
C GLU A 33 -8.04 3.76 16.32
N VAL A 34 -8.51 2.55 16.64
CA VAL A 34 -9.34 1.75 15.73
C VAL A 34 -10.80 2.16 15.90
N LEU A 35 -11.40 2.66 14.83
CA LEU A 35 -12.80 3.07 14.81
C LEU A 35 -13.71 1.87 14.53
N THR A 36 -14.72 1.68 15.37
CA THR A 36 -15.62 0.52 15.30
C THR A 36 -17.04 0.87 14.85
N ASP A 37 -17.43 2.14 14.96
CA ASP A 37 -18.74 2.63 14.50
C ASP A 37 -18.63 3.17 13.05
N ILE A 38 -18.18 2.29 12.15
CA ILE A 38 -17.99 2.61 10.72
C ILE A 38 -18.95 1.74 9.92
N ALA A 39 -19.63 2.35 8.94
CA ALA A 39 -20.52 1.62 8.05
C ALA A 39 -19.76 0.49 7.32
N PRO A 40 -20.34 -0.72 7.23
CA PRO A 40 -19.73 -1.82 6.51
C PRO A 40 -19.63 -1.47 5.02
N LEU A 41 -18.59 -1.98 4.37
CA LEU A 41 -18.46 -1.87 2.93
C LEU A 41 -19.41 -2.84 2.23
N GLU A 42 -20.10 -2.36 1.20
CA GLU A 42 -20.97 -3.17 0.37
C GLU A 42 -20.36 -3.34 -1.01
N PHE A 43 -20.33 -4.58 -1.52
CA PHE A 43 -19.87 -4.84 -2.88
C PHE A 43 -20.84 -4.24 -3.89
N HIS A 44 -20.28 -3.56 -4.89
CA HIS A 44 -21.00 -3.02 -6.01
C HIS A 44 -21.51 -4.17 -6.92
N GLN A 45 -22.72 -4.02 -7.45
CA GLN A 45 -23.41 -5.06 -8.25
C GLN A 45 -22.59 -5.55 -9.47
N LYS A 46 -21.72 -4.70 -10.00
CA LYS A 46 -20.76 -5.03 -11.08
C LYS A 46 -19.87 -6.24 -10.74
N PHE A 47 -19.59 -6.48 -9.46
CA PHE A 47 -18.69 -7.52 -8.97
C PHE A 47 -19.42 -8.74 -8.40
N LYS A 48 -20.75 -8.83 -8.56
CA LYS A 48 -21.55 -9.92 -7.99
C LYS A 48 -21.14 -11.33 -8.43
N GLU A 49 -20.57 -11.45 -9.63
CA GLU A 49 -20.15 -12.74 -10.21
C GLU A 49 -18.70 -13.10 -9.86
N ALA A 50 -17.97 -12.23 -9.14
CA ALA A 50 -16.56 -12.42 -8.83
C ALA A 50 -16.33 -13.17 -7.50
N ASP A 51 -17.39 -13.60 -6.81
CA ASP A 51 -17.34 -14.33 -5.53
C ASP A 51 -16.32 -13.73 -4.54
N LEU A 52 -16.32 -12.40 -4.44
CA LEU A 52 -15.38 -11.64 -3.62
C LEU A 52 -15.72 -11.75 -2.14
N VAL A 53 -14.69 -11.85 -1.32
CA VAL A 53 -14.77 -11.83 0.13
C VAL A 53 -13.80 -10.81 0.71
N THR A 54 -14.27 -10.00 1.64
CA THR A 54 -13.42 -9.11 2.43
C THR A 54 -12.80 -9.91 3.58
N THR A 55 -11.47 -10.03 3.59
CA THR A 55 -10.72 -10.79 4.62
C THR A 55 -10.14 -9.90 5.71
N VAL A 56 -9.93 -8.61 5.42
CA VAL A 56 -9.52 -7.58 6.37
C VAL A 56 -10.35 -6.33 6.11
N ASP A 57 -10.85 -5.69 7.16
CA ASP A 57 -11.52 -4.39 7.11
C ASP A 57 -11.27 -3.69 8.45
N VAL A 58 -10.35 -2.71 8.45
CA VAL A 58 -9.97 -1.97 9.65
C VAL A 58 -9.92 -0.49 9.32
N THR A 59 -10.57 0.33 10.14
CA THR A 59 -10.49 1.80 10.05
C THR A 59 -9.73 2.34 11.26
N GLU A 60 -8.74 3.19 11.01
CA GLU A 60 -7.85 3.78 11.99
C GLU A 60 -7.82 5.31 11.87
N LEU A 61 -7.75 6.01 13.00
CA LEU A 61 -7.40 7.43 13.03
C LEU A 61 -5.88 7.57 13.09
N VAL A 62 -5.29 8.05 12.00
CA VAL A 62 -3.84 8.25 11.89
C VAL A 62 -3.51 9.73 12.04
N LEU A 63 -3.01 10.10 13.23
CA LEU A 63 -2.70 11.50 13.57
C LEU A 63 -1.34 11.95 13.04
N GLY A 64 -1.22 13.24 12.74
CA GLY A 64 0.04 13.89 12.38
C GLY A 64 0.48 13.69 10.93
N VAL A 65 -0.38 13.15 10.08
CA VAL A 65 -0.22 13.05 8.62
C VAL A 65 -1.47 13.60 7.94
N ASN A 66 -1.37 13.97 6.66
CA ASN A 66 -2.52 14.34 5.84
C ASN A 66 -2.57 13.47 4.56
N ALA A 67 -3.67 13.54 3.81
CA ALA A 67 -3.87 12.75 2.60
C ALA A 67 -2.80 13.02 1.52
N GLU A 68 -2.36 14.29 1.38
CA GLU A 68 -1.31 14.66 0.42
C GLU A 68 0.03 13.96 0.71
N MET A 69 0.42 13.87 1.98
CA MET A 69 1.63 13.13 2.39
C MET A 69 1.52 11.64 2.05
N ILE A 70 0.32 11.06 2.16
CA ILE A 70 0.07 9.66 1.82
C ILE A 70 0.07 9.44 0.31
N ASP A 71 -0.58 10.30 -0.47
CA ASP A 71 -0.55 10.25 -1.93
C ASP A 71 0.91 10.25 -2.43
N TRP A 72 1.73 11.14 -1.87
CA TRP A 72 3.16 11.17 -2.13
C TRP A 72 3.87 9.89 -1.68
N TRP A 73 3.58 9.39 -0.48
CA TRP A 73 4.22 8.20 0.09
C TRP A 73 4.16 7.00 -0.86
N TRP A 74 2.99 6.74 -1.44
CA TRP A 74 2.77 5.60 -2.32
C TRP A 74 3.62 5.59 -3.60
N GLY A 75 4.08 6.75 -4.06
CA GLY A 75 4.96 6.87 -5.23
C GLY A 75 6.45 6.88 -4.89
N ASN A 76 6.80 6.91 -3.59
CA ASN A 76 8.14 7.20 -3.11
C ASN A 76 8.57 6.29 -1.93
N LEU A 77 7.98 5.10 -1.83
CA LEU A 77 8.22 4.14 -0.76
C LEU A 77 9.71 3.87 -0.53
N GLU A 78 10.52 3.81 -1.59
CA GLU A 78 11.96 3.53 -1.53
C GLU A 78 12.74 4.54 -0.68
N LYS A 79 12.19 5.74 -0.44
CA LYS A 79 12.83 6.80 0.36
C LYS A 79 12.72 6.56 1.87
N GLY A 80 11.73 5.77 2.30
CA GLY A 80 11.41 5.64 3.72
C GLY A 80 11.01 4.23 4.16
N TYR A 81 11.07 3.22 3.28
CA TYR A 81 10.44 1.92 3.54
C TYR A 81 10.93 1.26 4.83
N HIS A 82 12.23 1.37 5.13
CA HIS A 82 12.82 0.89 6.39
C HIS A 82 12.41 1.69 7.64
N LEU A 83 11.91 2.92 7.47
CA LEU A 83 11.39 3.77 8.55
C LEU A 83 9.92 3.44 8.87
N TRP A 84 9.22 2.80 7.93
CA TRP A 84 7.79 2.48 8.02
C TRP A 84 7.54 1.39 9.06
N ALA A 85 8.20 0.24 8.97
CA ALA A 85 8.18 -0.77 10.03
C ALA A 85 9.60 -1.31 10.33
N PRO A 86 10.42 -0.55 11.09
CA PRO A 86 11.72 -1.01 11.54
C PRO A 86 11.62 -2.35 12.29
N GLY A 87 12.47 -3.31 11.91
CA GLY A 87 12.46 -4.67 12.44
C GLY A 87 11.57 -5.65 11.68
N GLU A 88 10.69 -5.15 10.80
CA GLU A 88 9.81 -5.98 9.96
C GLU A 88 10.05 -5.74 8.47
N HIS A 89 10.46 -4.54 8.04
CA HIS A 89 10.78 -4.24 6.63
C HIS A 89 12.27 -4.46 6.34
N TYR A 90 12.60 -5.61 5.73
CA TYR A 90 13.95 -6.01 5.35
C TYR A 90 14.45 -5.36 4.06
N GLY A 91 13.57 -4.87 3.19
CA GLY A 91 13.97 -4.26 1.93
C GLY A 91 12.82 -3.89 1.01
N PHE A 92 13.09 -3.00 0.06
CA PHE A 92 12.16 -2.56 -0.96
C PHE A 92 12.87 -2.29 -2.27
N GLU A 93 12.27 -2.70 -3.38
CA GLU A 93 12.75 -2.41 -4.72
C GLU A 93 11.56 -2.14 -5.65
N TRP A 94 11.71 -1.17 -6.55
CA TRP A 94 10.81 -1.04 -7.69
C TRP A 94 11.21 -2.02 -8.78
N ILE A 95 10.33 -2.97 -9.11
CA ILE A 95 10.47 -3.81 -10.32
C ILE A 95 10.08 -2.99 -11.55
N VAL A 96 8.98 -2.24 -11.45
CA VAL A 96 8.56 -1.24 -12.43
C VAL A 96 8.30 0.06 -11.66
N PRO A 97 9.20 1.05 -11.74
CA PRO A 97 9.08 2.25 -10.92
C PRO A 97 7.93 3.16 -11.41
N PRO A 98 7.23 3.85 -10.50
CA PRO A 98 6.19 4.80 -10.86
C PRO A 98 6.63 5.91 -11.80
N CYS A 99 7.92 6.27 -11.78
CA CYS A 99 8.43 7.29 -12.68
C CYS A 99 8.48 6.88 -14.16
N GLU A 100 8.30 5.59 -14.46
CA GLU A 100 8.26 5.08 -15.84
C GLU A 100 6.84 4.89 -16.36
N VAL A 101 5.89 4.52 -15.51
CA VAL A 101 4.54 4.09 -15.91
C VAL A 101 3.41 4.87 -15.24
N GLY A 102 3.71 5.68 -14.24
CA GLY A 102 2.72 6.31 -13.37
C GLY A 102 2.25 5.37 -12.26
N TYR A 103 1.04 5.65 -11.75
CA TYR A 103 0.42 4.85 -10.71
C TYR A 103 0.10 3.42 -11.18
N GLU A 104 -0.78 3.29 -12.16
CA GLU A 104 -1.24 1.99 -12.65
C GLU A 104 -0.11 1.25 -13.37
N GLY A 105 0.12 -0.02 -12.99
CA GLY A 105 1.16 -0.87 -13.56
C GLY A 105 2.55 -0.71 -12.96
N SER A 106 2.75 0.21 -12.00
CA SER A 106 3.99 0.20 -11.21
C SER A 106 3.99 -0.99 -10.23
N VAL A 107 5.17 -1.59 -10.07
CA VAL A 107 5.35 -2.88 -9.40
C VAL A 107 6.46 -2.76 -8.37
N GLU A 108 6.14 -3.10 -7.13
CA GLU A 108 7.08 -3.17 -6.02
C GLU A 108 7.41 -4.61 -5.62
N ALA A 109 8.61 -4.78 -5.08
CA ALA A 109 9.07 -5.95 -4.36
C ALA A 109 9.28 -5.55 -2.90
N SER A 110 8.37 -6.01 -2.03
CA SER A 110 8.30 -5.69 -0.61
C SER A 110 8.81 -6.87 0.22
N TYR A 111 9.94 -6.68 0.90
CA TYR A 111 10.58 -7.72 1.72
C TYR A 111 10.25 -7.49 3.19
N GLU A 112 9.24 -8.19 3.71
CA GLU A 112 8.69 -7.95 5.06
C GLU A 112 8.75 -9.20 5.93
N PHE A 113 7.92 -10.21 5.62
CA PHE A 113 7.87 -11.44 6.40
C PHE A 113 8.90 -12.48 5.95
N ASP A 114 9.37 -12.34 4.72
CA ASP A 114 10.42 -13.14 4.10
C ASP A 114 11.50 -12.21 3.54
N PRO A 115 12.74 -12.24 4.08
CA PRO A 115 13.83 -11.39 3.62
C PRO A 115 14.46 -11.84 2.29
N VAL A 116 14.09 -13.01 1.77
CA VAL A 116 14.60 -13.62 0.53
C VAL A 116 13.58 -13.50 -0.60
N HIS A 117 12.31 -13.80 -0.32
CA HIS A 117 11.23 -13.78 -1.30
C HIS A 117 10.30 -12.59 -1.06
N PRO A 118 10.32 -11.56 -1.92
CA PRO A 118 9.46 -10.40 -1.73
C PRO A 118 8.01 -10.74 -2.06
N MET A 119 7.09 -10.03 -1.42
CA MET A 119 5.77 -9.84 -1.97
C MET A 119 5.88 -8.93 -3.19
N VAL A 120 5.42 -9.41 -4.34
CA VAL A 120 5.33 -8.62 -5.56
C VAL A 120 3.93 -8.03 -5.65
N ILE A 121 3.85 -6.71 -5.61
CA ILE A 121 2.59 -5.96 -5.55
C ILE A 121 2.54 -5.01 -6.74
N THR A 122 1.45 -5.09 -7.50
CA THR A 122 1.20 -4.26 -8.68
C THR A 122 0.06 -3.30 -8.39
N ARG A 123 0.29 -1.99 -8.51
CA ARG A 123 -0.78 -0.99 -8.45
C ARG A 123 -1.71 -1.19 -9.65
N VAL A 124 -3.01 -1.23 -9.39
CA VAL A 124 -4.05 -1.44 -10.41
C VAL A 124 -5.00 -0.26 -10.44
N GLY A 125 -5.80 -0.13 -11.50
CA GLY A 125 -6.76 0.95 -11.58
C GLY A 125 -8.02 0.72 -10.75
N MET A 126 -8.77 1.80 -10.56
CA MET A 126 -10.02 1.82 -9.79
C MET A 126 -11.14 0.98 -10.44
N GLU A 127 -10.98 0.50 -11.67
CA GLU A 127 -11.91 -0.49 -12.25
C GLU A 127 -11.91 -1.83 -11.50
N LYS A 128 -10.88 -2.08 -10.67
CA LYS A 128 -10.79 -3.22 -9.74
C LYS A 128 -11.40 -2.94 -8.36
N TYR A 129 -11.71 -1.68 -8.04
CA TYR A 129 -12.29 -1.30 -6.76
C TYR A 129 -13.75 -1.79 -6.65
N PRO A 130 -14.10 -2.66 -5.69
CA PRO A 130 -15.35 -3.39 -5.77
C PRO A 130 -16.47 -2.83 -4.89
N TYR A 131 -16.27 -1.75 -4.14
CA TYR A 131 -17.25 -1.26 -3.16
C TYR A 131 -18.09 -0.08 -3.66
N THR A 132 -19.26 0.11 -3.05
CA THR A 132 -20.22 1.19 -3.37
C THR A 132 -19.88 2.54 -2.73
N THR A 133 -19.00 2.53 -1.72
CA THR A 133 -18.48 3.70 -0.99
C THR A 133 -16.96 3.70 -1.06
N CYS A 134 -16.34 4.87 -0.94
CA CYS A 134 -14.89 5.08 -0.89
C CYS A 134 -14.64 6.41 -0.17
N TYR A 135 -13.53 6.54 0.56
CA TYR A 135 -13.07 7.84 1.07
C TYR A 135 -12.54 8.72 -0.06
N GLU A 136 -12.16 9.95 0.24
CA GLU A 136 -11.74 10.94 -0.77
C GLU A 136 -10.55 10.48 -1.61
N HIS A 137 -9.60 9.75 -1.02
CA HIS A 137 -8.43 9.19 -1.69
C HIS A 137 -8.44 7.66 -1.63
N CYS A 138 -7.90 7.01 -2.65
CA CYS A 138 -7.84 5.55 -2.71
C CYS A 138 -6.58 5.04 -3.40
N TRP A 139 -5.83 4.20 -2.68
CA TRP A 139 -4.79 3.35 -3.23
C TRP A 139 -5.31 1.92 -3.33
N ILE A 140 -5.10 1.25 -4.47
CA ILE A 140 -5.46 -0.12 -4.74
C ILE A 140 -4.34 -0.86 -5.48
N ALA A 141 -4.01 -2.05 -5.01
CA ALA A 141 -3.01 -2.91 -5.64
C ALA A 141 -3.38 -4.39 -5.54
N GLN A 142 -2.74 -5.21 -6.35
CA GLN A 142 -2.88 -6.65 -6.33
C GLN A 142 -1.53 -7.33 -6.10
N GLY A 143 -1.53 -8.37 -5.29
CA GLY A 143 -0.36 -9.19 -5.01
C GLY A 143 -0.74 -10.66 -4.85
N HIS A 144 0.26 -11.47 -4.51
CA HIS A 144 0.06 -12.89 -4.24
C HIS A 144 0.50 -13.24 -2.82
N LEU A 145 -0.31 -14.06 -2.16
CA LEU A 145 0.01 -14.72 -0.91
C LEU A 145 0.15 -16.22 -1.20
N GLY A 146 1.39 -16.66 -1.42
CA GLY A 146 1.61 -17.97 -2.03
C GLY A 146 0.92 -18.07 -3.39
N PRO A 147 0.07 -19.07 -3.65
CA PRO A 147 -0.66 -19.19 -4.92
C PRO A 147 -1.91 -18.30 -5.01
N ALA A 148 -2.34 -17.68 -3.93
CA ALA A 148 -3.61 -16.96 -3.86
C ALA A 148 -3.44 -15.49 -4.25
N GLN A 149 -4.27 -15.00 -5.17
CA GLN A 149 -4.30 -13.59 -5.51
C GLN A 149 -5.06 -12.81 -4.42
N THR A 150 -4.57 -11.63 -4.08
CA THR A 150 -5.24 -10.71 -3.16
C THR A 150 -5.22 -9.30 -3.70
N THR A 151 -6.27 -8.54 -3.40
CA THR A 151 -6.35 -7.09 -3.65
C THR A 151 -6.27 -6.38 -2.31
N LEU A 152 -5.35 -5.43 -2.20
CA LEU A 152 -5.19 -4.57 -1.03
C LEU A 152 -5.68 -3.16 -1.40
N VAL A 153 -6.44 -2.57 -0.51
CA VAL A 153 -7.01 -1.23 -0.65
C VAL A 153 -6.69 -0.43 0.59
N HIS A 154 -6.19 0.78 0.40
CA HIS A 154 -6.09 1.80 1.42
C HIS A 154 -6.87 3.02 0.95
N MET A 155 -7.98 3.32 1.61
CA MET A 155 -8.75 4.54 1.36
C MET A 155 -8.58 5.50 2.55
N TYR A 156 -8.47 6.79 2.28
CA TYR A 156 -8.21 7.79 3.31
C TYR A 156 -8.81 9.16 2.96
N GLU A 157 -9.12 9.92 3.99
CA GLU A 157 -9.58 11.30 3.90
C GLU A 157 -9.07 12.11 5.09
N ASP A 158 -8.83 13.41 4.88
CA ASP A 158 -8.38 14.30 5.93
C ASP A 158 -9.44 14.45 7.03
N THR A 159 -8.97 14.52 8.27
CA THR A 159 -9.79 14.83 9.45
C THR A 159 -9.01 15.74 10.40
N GLU A 160 -9.61 16.13 11.52
CA GLU A 160 -8.94 16.99 12.50
C GLU A 160 -7.65 16.33 13.02
N GLY A 161 -6.52 16.95 12.70
CA GLY A 161 -5.20 16.53 13.18
C GLY A 161 -4.62 15.28 12.51
N GLY A 162 -5.25 14.73 11.47
CA GLY A 162 -4.81 13.48 10.85
C GLY A 162 -5.63 13.07 9.63
N ILE A 163 -5.67 11.77 9.38
CA ILE A 163 -6.55 11.15 8.38
C ILE A 163 -7.39 10.03 9.00
N LEU A 164 -8.58 9.83 8.47
CA LEU A 164 -9.28 8.55 8.59
C LEU A 164 -8.68 7.61 7.55
N TRP A 165 -8.14 6.48 7.98
CA TRP A 165 -7.50 5.50 7.11
C TRP A 165 -8.25 4.18 7.21
N ARG A 166 -8.66 3.59 6.09
CA ARG A 166 -9.30 2.28 6.06
C ARG A 166 -8.51 1.32 5.18
N THR A 167 -8.00 0.26 5.80
CA THR A 167 -7.32 -0.85 5.13
C THR A 167 -8.31 -1.97 4.87
N VAL A 168 -8.35 -2.43 3.63
CA VAL A 168 -9.22 -3.52 3.21
C VAL A 168 -8.43 -4.54 2.39
N GLN A 169 -8.61 -5.82 2.71
CA GLN A 169 -8.06 -6.92 1.92
C GLN A 169 -9.18 -7.75 1.33
N ILE A 170 -9.06 -8.06 0.05
CA ILE A 170 -10.09 -8.71 -0.76
C ILE A 170 -9.47 -9.91 -1.46
N MET A 171 -10.22 -11.01 -1.53
CA MET A 171 -9.86 -12.21 -2.27
C MET A 171 -11.10 -12.77 -2.97
N GLU A 172 -10.91 -13.60 -3.99
CA GLU A 172 -11.98 -14.50 -4.42
C GLU A 172 -12.12 -15.66 -3.42
N GLU A 173 -13.32 -16.21 -3.26
CA GLU A 173 -13.55 -17.31 -2.32
C GLU A 173 -12.66 -18.54 -2.61
N LYS A 174 -12.35 -18.80 -3.89
CA LYS A 174 -11.45 -19.89 -4.30
C LYS A 174 -10.02 -19.71 -3.77
N ASP A 175 -9.54 -18.48 -3.71
CA ASP A 175 -8.19 -18.13 -3.25
C ASP A 175 -8.12 -18.28 -1.73
N LEU A 176 -9.15 -17.82 -1.02
CA LEU A 176 -9.29 -18.02 0.42
C LEU A 176 -9.35 -19.52 0.79
N ARG A 177 -10.06 -20.33 0.00
CA ARG A 177 -10.08 -21.80 0.19
C ARG A 177 -8.69 -22.41 -0.01
N THR A 178 -7.98 -22.00 -1.07
CA THR A 178 -6.62 -22.46 -1.36
C THR A 178 -5.66 -22.17 -0.20
N LEU A 179 -5.70 -20.97 0.38
CA LEU A 179 -4.88 -20.62 1.55
C LEU A 179 -5.16 -21.53 2.75
N LYS A 180 -6.44 -21.80 3.04
CA LYS A 180 -6.86 -22.67 4.14
C LYS A 180 -6.42 -24.11 3.93
N GLU A 181 -6.59 -24.64 2.71
CA GLU A 181 -6.22 -26.02 2.37
C GLU A 181 -4.71 -26.25 2.43
N GLN A 182 -3.91 -25.26 2.03
CA GLN A 182 -2.45 -25.32 2.08
C GLN A 182 -1.88 -24.94 3.46
N ASN A 183 -2.75 -24.61 4.42
CA ASN A 183 -2.38 -24.17 5.76
C ASN A 183 -1.34 -23.03 5.72
N ILE A 184 -1.48 -22.13 4.75
CA ILE A 184 -0.64 -20.93 4.65
C ILE A 184 -1.07 -20.01 5.78
N CYS A 185 -0.28 -20.00 6.85
CA CYS A 185 -0.48 -19.11 7.97
C CYS A 185 0.01 -17.72 7.57
N MET A 186 -0.89 -16.75 7.54
CA MET A 186 -0.49 -15.36 7.42
C MET A 186 0.26 -14.96 8.70
N PRO A 187 1.31 -14.14 8.59
CA PRO A 187 1.89 -13.47 9.75
C PRO A 187 0.81 -12.67 10.48
N ASP A 188 1.07 -12.25 11.72
CA ASP A 188 0.12 -11.45 12.51
C ASP A 188 -0.14 -10.09 11.83
N THR A 189 -1.10 -10.09 10.90
CA THR A 189 -1.45 -8.93 10.07
C THR A 189 -2.05 -7.82 10.92
N THR A 190 -2.74 -8.14 12.01
CA THR A 190 -3.34 -7.10 12.87
C THR A 190 -2.23 -6.29 13.56
N SER A 191 -1.27 -6.98 14.17
CA SER A 191 -0.15 -6.31 14.84
C SER A 191 0.78 -5.59 13.86
N HIS A 192 0.95 -6.11 12.65
CA HIS A 192 1.73 -5.47 11.59
C HIS A 192 1.06 -4.18 11.08
N LEU A 193 -0.21 -4.24 10.69
CA LEU A 193 -0.97 -3.09 10.21
C LEU A 193 -0.99 -1.94 11.23
N GLN A 194 -1.21 -2.25 12.51
CA GLN A 194 -1.16 -1.26 13.60
C GLN A 194 0.21 -0.60 13.76
N TYR A 195 1.28 -1.36 13.50
CA TYR A 195 2.63 -0.84 13.61
C TYR A 195 2.93 0.09 12.44
N GLU A 196 2.65 -0.34 11.22
CA GLU A 196 2.83 0.46 10.00
C GLU A 196 2.06 1.78 10.08
N SER A 197 0.76 1.75 10.41
CA SER A 197 -0.06 2.94 10.50
C SER A 197 0.41 3.88 11.62
N GLY A 198 0.68 3.34 12.81
CA GLY A 198 1.17 4.12 13.96
C GLY A 198 2.57 4.72 13.79
N ARG A 199 3.37 4.18 12.85
CA ARG A 199 4.72 4.67 12.54
C ARG A 199 4.74 5.85 11.57
N LEU A 200 3.72 6.01 10.70
CA LEU A 200 3.67 7.05 9.67
C LEU A 200 4.00 8.44 10.22
N ARG A 201 3.37 8.84 11.33
CA ARG A 201 3.54 10.16 11.96
C ARG A 201 4.96 10.50 12.39
N TYR A 202 5.81 9.50 12.57
CA TYR A 202 7.17 9.69 13.09
C TYR A 202 8.20 10.00 12.01
N PHE A 203 7.92 9.66 10.76
CA PHE A 203 8.88 9.85 9.67
C PHE A 203 8.27 10.57 8.48
N LEU A 204 7.01 10.28 8.14
CA LEU A 204 6.43 10.72 6.89
C LEU A 204 6.34 12.24 6.77
N PRO A 205 5.91 13.02 7.79
CA PRO A 205 5.84 14.47 7.65
C PRO A 205 7.20 15.11 7.37
N GLN A 206 8.24 14.68 8.10
CA GLN A 206 9.60 15.21 7.90
C GLN A 206 10.18 14.77 6.56
N LEU A 207 9.94 13.53 6.16
CA LEU A 207 10.40 13.00 4.88
C LEU A 207 9.71 13.72 3.72
N TYR A 208 8.40 13.88 3.77
CA TYR A 208 7.64 14.63 2.77
C TYR A 208 8.14 16.08 2.68
N GLU A 209 8.33 16.77 3.81
CA GLU A 209 8.84 18.15 3.83
C GLU A 209 10.22 18.31 3.18
N LEU A 210 11.10 17.29 3.27
CA LEU A 210 12.41 17.31 2.60
C LEU A 210 12.30 17.19 1.08
N TRP A 211 11.25 16.54 0.57
CA TRP A 211 11.11 16.19 -0.84
C TRP A 211 10.05 16.98 -1.59
N LYS A 212 9.07 17.60 -0.93
CA LYS A 212 7.90 18.21 -1.58
C LYS A 212 8.25 19.23 -2.67
N ASP A 213 9.35 19.96 -2.50
CA ASP A 213 9.81 20.99 -3.45
C ASP A 213 10.88 20.48 -4.43
N HIS A 214 11.23 19.19 -4.41
CA HIS A 214 12.23 18.62 -5.34
C HIS A 214 11.68 18.64 -6.78
N PRO A 215 12.34 19.34 -7.72
CA PRO A 215 11.76 19.62 -9.04
C PRO A 215 11.82 18.47 -10.04
N ASP A 216 12.58 17.40 -9.77
CA ASP A 216 12.72 16.29 -10.72
C ASP A 216 11.61 15.25 -10.52
N PRO A 217 10.61 15.17 -11.43
CA PRO A 217 9.48 14.26 -11.27
C PRO A 217 9.91 12.79 -11.38
N TYR A 218 11.07 12.49 -11.98
CA TYR A 218 11.57 11.10 -12.04
C TYR A 218 12.22 10.65 -10.73
N GLN A 219 12.58 11.60 -9.88
CA GLN A 219 13.14 11.33 -8.54
C GLN A 219 12.09 11.53 -7.43
N ASN A 220 11.04 12.30 -7.71
CA ASN A 220 10.01 12.70 -6.75
C ASN A 220 8.63 12.62 -7.42
N VAL A 221 8.00 11.44 -7.34
CA VAL A 221 6.73 11.19 -8.02
C VAL A 221 5.60 11.75 -7.17
N HIS A 222 4.71 12.55 -7.78
CA HIS A 222 3.51 13.03 -7.10
C HIS A 222 2.30 12.37 -7.71
N PHE A 223 1.54 11.65 -6.88
CA PHE A 223 0.22 11.18 -7.24
C PHE A 223 -0.84 12.16 -6.74
N ASP A 224 -1.99 12.12 -7.40
CA ASP A 224 -3.27 12.66 -6.95
C ASP A 224 -4.24 11.47 -6.94
N LEU A 225 -4.37 10.84 -5.78
CA LEU A 225 -5.16 9.61 -5.60
C LEU A 225 -6.61 9.92 -5.19
N ARG A 226 -7.04 11.18 -5.31
CA ARG A 226 -8.43 11.55 -5.15
C ARG A 226 -9.31 10.78 -6.13
N VAL A 227 -10.46 10.33 -5.66
CA VAL A 227 -11.43 9.59 -6.46
C VAL A 227 -12.71 10.38 -6.67
N THR A 228 -13.41 10.03 -7.74
CA THR A 228 -14.77 10.50 -7.98
C THR A 228 -15.67 9.33 -8.33
N LYS A 229 -16.92 9.40 -7.88
CA LYS A 229 -17.95 8.42 -8.20
C LYS A 229 -18.44 8.61 -9.63
N THR A 230 -18.50 7.54 -10.39
CA THR A 230 -19.00 7.53 -11.78
C THR A 230 -20.51 7.43 -11.82
N GLU A 231 -21.11 7.64 -12.99
CA GLU A 231 -22.57 7.55 -13.19
C GLU A 231 -23.14 6.15 -12.87
N ASP A 232 -22.36 5.10 -13.09
CA ASP A 232 -22.75 3.71 -12.80
C ASP A 232 -22.55 3.31 -11.33
N GLY A 233 -22.08 4.23 -10.48
CA GLY A 233 -21.86 4.02 -9.06
C GLY A 233 -20.50 3.42 -8.69
N THR A 234 -19.62 3.16 -9.66
CA THR A 234 -18.21 2.80 -9.43
C THR A 234 -17.35 4.04 -9.15
N PHE A 235 -16.02 3.86 -9.00
CA PHE A 235 -15.09 4.94 -8.72
C PHE A 235 -13.97 4.98 -9.76
N ARG A 236 -13.39 6.16 -9.96
CA ARG A 236 -12.16 6.36 -10.72
C ARG A 236 -11.28 7.42 -10.04
N HIS A 237 -9.97 7.34 -10.24
CA HIS A 237 -9.09 8.47 -9.91
C HIS A 237 -9.47 9.68 -10.78
N ILE A 238 -9.34 10.88 -10.20
CA ILE A 238 -9.59 12.12 -10.94
C ILE A 238 -8.41 12.50 -11.84
N SER A 239 -7.22 12.01 -11.50
CA SER A 239 -5.97 12.21 -12.22
C SER A 239 -5.54 10.91 -12.88
N ASP A 240 -4.91 11.01 -14.05
CA ASP A 240 -4.33 9.86 -14.75
C ASP A 240 -3.06 9.32 -14.04
N ASN A 241 -2.49 10.11 -13.11
CA ASN A 241 -1.31 9.75 -12.31
C ASN A 241 -0.11 9.24 -13.13
N ILE A 242 0.09 9.82 -14.32
CA ILE A 242 1.23 9.58 -15.20
C ILE A 242 2.24 10.72 -15.13
N ILE A 243 3.53 10.40 -15.22
CA ILE A 243 4.57 11.42 -15.39
C ILE A 243 4.52 11.93 -16.83
N LYS A 244 4.26 13.23 -17.00
CA LYS A 244 4.30 13.87 -18.31
C LYS A 244 5.74 14.24 -18.63
N ASN A 245 6.30 13.66 -19.70
CA ASN A 245 7.60 14.08 -20.22
C ASN A 245 7.50 15.56 -20.65
N HIS A 246 8.40 16.40 -20.13
CA HIS A 246 8.59 17.77 -20.60
C HIS A 246 9.37 17.81 -21.92
#